data_AF-A0A497BIW5-F1
#
_entry.id   AF-A0A497BIW5-F1
#
_cell.length_a   1.000
_cell.length_b   1.000
_cell.length_c   1.000
_cell.angle_alpha   90.00
_cell.angle_beta   90.00
_cell.angle_gamma   90.00
#
_symmetry.space_group_name_H-M   'P 1'
#
loop_
_entity.id
_entity.type
_entity.pdbx_description
1 polymer ?
#
loop_
_entity_poly.entity_id
_entity_poly.type
_entity_poly.pdbx_seq_one_letter_code
_entity_poly.pdbx_strand_id
1 'polypeptide(L)'
;MKQDMDRLMEERGLDAALVAGAVHGNPAMYYMTNGAGLTQGWVLKKRGEEPMLLCWPMEREEAATSGLTIVNMGQYDFTSILREKGNRL
;
A
#
# COMPACT_ATOMS: atom_id res chain seq x y z
N MET A 1 3.51 18.35 -2.16
CA MET A 1 2.95 17.24 -2.96
C MET A 1 2.52 16.03 -2.12
N LYS A 2 3.38 15.21 -1.49
CA LYS A 2 2.91 14.17 -0.52
C LYS A 2 2.18 14.79 0.68
N GLN A 3 2.68 15.93 1.18
CA GLN A 3 2.07 16.68 2.28
C GLN A 3 0.71 17.33 1.92
N ASP A 4 0.45 17.58 0.63
CA ASP A 4 -0.83 18.12 0.17
C ASP A 4 -1.92 17.06 0.12
N MET A 5 -1.55 15.78 0.21
CA MET A 5 -2.46 14.68 -0.03
C MET A 5 -3.61 14.68 0.98
N ASP A 6 -3.35 15.01 2.24
CA ASP A 6 -4.41 15.14 3.24
C ASP A 6 -5.37 16.28 2.97
N ARG A 7 -4.85 17.45 2.57
CA ARG A 7 -5.69 18.58 2.15
C ARG A 7 -6.54 18.22 0.94
N LEU A 8 -5.95 17.59 -0.07
CA LEU A 8 -6.64 17.20 -1.30
C LEU A 8 -7.69 16.10 -1.06
N MET A 9 -7.43 15.18 -0.12
CA MET A 9 -8.39 14.17 0.31
C MET A 9 -9.55 14.81 1.07
N GLU A 10 -9.28 15.78 1.94
CA GLU A 10 -10.32 16.54 2.65
C GLU A 10 -11.22 17.31 1.69
N GLU A 11 -10.64 18.10 0.78
CA GLU A 11 -11.37 18.89 -0.23
C GLU A 11 -12.28 18.03 -1.13
N ARG A 12 -11.95 16.74 -1.30
CA ARG A 12 -12.68 15.79 -2.15
C ARG A 12 -13.58 14.83 -1.38
N GLY A 13 -13.62 14.91 -0.05
CA GLY A 13 -14.37 13.98 0.79
C GLY A 13 -13.88 12.53 0.68
N LEU A 14 -12.57 12.32 0.54
CA LEU A 14 -11.95 11.00 0.43
C LEU A 14 -11.39 10.54 1.79
N ASP A 15 -11.81 9.37 2.24
CA ASP A 15 -11.29 8.80 3.49
C ASP A 15 -9.93 8.10 3.32
N ALA A 16 -9.70 7.51 2.14
CA ALA A 16 -8.47 6.81 1.82
C ALA A 16 -8.16 6.81 0.31
N ALA A 17 -6.88 6.64 0.00
CA ALA A 17 -6.37 6.35 -1.34
C ALA A 17 -5.55 5.05 -1.29
N LEU A 18 -5.77 4.19 -2.28
CA LEU A 18 -5.03 2.95 -2.47
C LEU A 18 -4.30 3.01 -3.80
N VAL A 19 -2.97 2.90 -3.76
CA VAL A 19 -2.14 2.75 -4.95
C VAL A 19 -1.65 1.31 -4.99
N ALA A 20 -1.81 0.63 -6.12
CA ALA A 20 -1.53 -0.80 -6.24
C ALA A 20 -0.72 -1.12 -7.50
N GLY A 21 0.02 -2.24 -7.44
CA GLY A 21 0.71 -2.83 -8.58
C GLY A 21 2.23 -2.87 -8.42
N ALA A 22 2.92 -3.23 -9.50
CA ALA A 22 4.37 -3.14 -9.61
C ALA A 22 4.84 -1.68 -9.56
N VAL A 23 6.05 -1.43 -9.07
CA VAL A 23 6.65 -0.09 -9.09
C VAL A 23 7.17 0.25 -10.48
N HIS A 24 7.74 -0.74 -11.18
CA HIS A 24 8.20 -0.53 -12.55
C HIS A 24 7.02 -0.22 -13.48
N GLY A 25 7.08 0.93 -14.18
CA GLY A 25 6.01 1.38 -15.07
C GLY A 25 4.81 2.01 -14.34
N ASN A 26 4.87 2.19 -13.02
CA ASN A 26 3.81 2.82 -12.23
C ASN A 26 4.36 4.06 -11.51
N PRO A 27 4.21 5.26 -12.10
CA PRO A 27 4.72 6.50 -11.51
C PRO A 27 4.14 6.81 -10.14
N ALA A 28 2.89 6.42 -9.88
CA ALA A 28 2.25 6.65 -8.58
C ALA A 28 2.87 5.77 -7.50
N MET A 29 3.08 4.48 -7.77
CA MET A 29 3.78 3.59 -6.85
C MET A 29 5.22 4.08 -6.62
N TYR A 30 5.98 4.36 -7.69
CA TYR A 30 7.35 4.87 -7.59
C TYR A 30 7.43 6.13 -6.71
N TYR A 31 6.52 7.07 -6.93
CA TYR A 31 6.42 8.28 -6.12
C TYR A 31 6.14 7.96 -4.65
N MET A 32 5.15 7.11 -4.38
CA MET A 32 4.75 6.79 -3.01
C MET A 32 5.81 6.02 -2.24
N THR A 33 6.49 5.08 -2.88
CA THR A 33 7.49 4.19 -2.27
C THR A 33 8.93 4.72 -2.34
N ASN A 34 9.14 5.98 -2.77
CA ASN A 34 10.47 6.56 -2.96
C ASN A 34 11.37 5.70 -3.88
N GLY A 35 10.76 5.00 -4.84
CA GLY A 35 11.46 4.18 -5.81
C GLY A 35 11.82 2.76 -5.38
N ALA A 36 11.33 2.27 -4.23
CA ALA A 36 11.55 0.87 -3.80
C ALA A 36 11.16 -0.12 -4.91
N GLY A 37 12.02 -1.09 -5.21
CA GLY A 37 11.93 -1.99 -6.37
C GLY A 37 10.92 -3.14 -6.24
N LEU A 38 9.65 -2.84 -5.97
CA LEU A 38 8.60 -3.85 -5.75
C LEU A 38 8.00 -4.36 -7.06
N THR A 39 7.86 -5.67 -7.17
CA THR A 39 7.14 -6.37 -8.25
C THR A 39 5.64 -6.34 -8.04
N GLN A 40 5.16 -6.27 -6.79
CA GLN A 40 3.76 -6.06 -6.46
C GLN A 40 3.63 -5.44 -5.06
N GLY A 41 2.75 -4.46 -4.88
CA GLY A 41 2.46 -3.94 -3.56
C GLY A 41 1.23 -3.05 -3.52
N TRP A 42 0.93 -2.58 -2.32
CA TRP A 42 -0.16 -1.65 -2.08
C TRP A 42 0.27 -0.57 -1.10
N VAL A 43 0.16 0.69 -1.50
CA VAL A 43 0.27 1.81 -0.58
C VAL A 43 -1.12 2.27 -0.19
N LEU A 44 -1.44 2.17 1.10
CA LEU A 44 -2.67 2.70 1.68
C LEU A 44 -2.36 4.03 2.36
N LYS A 45 -2.92 5.12 1.85
CA LYS A 45 -2.94 6.42 2.52
C LYS A 45 -4.35 6.66 3.05
N LYS A 46 -4.51 6.73 4.37
CA LYS A 46 -5.73 7.27 4.98
C LYS A 46 -5.57 8.76 5.22
N ARG A 47 -6.69 9.49 5.24
CA ARG A 47 -6.67 10.92 5.55
C ARG A 47 -6.23 11.15 6.99
N GLY A 48 -5.25 12.03 7.19
CA GLY A 48 -4.67 12.37 8.49
C GLY A 48 -3.69 11.34 9.08
N GLU A 49 -3.43 10.22 8.39
CA GLU A 49 -2.48 9.19 8.84
C GLU A 49 -1.30 9.04 7.87
N GLU A 50 -0.11 8.68 8.36
CA GLU A 50 1.00 8.37 7.46
C GLU A 50 0.68 7.15 6.56
N PRO A 51 1.12 7.16 5.29
CA PRO A 51 0.88 6.04 4.39
C PRO A 51 1.62 4.78 4.82
N MET A 52 0.98 3.63 4.63
CA MET A 52 1.56 2.32 4.90
C MET A 52 1.74 1.55 3.60
N LEU A 53 2.81 0.77 3.52
CA LEU A 53 3.09 -0.11 2.39
C LEU A 53 2.83 -1.57 2.79
N LEU A 54 1.84 -2.18 2.15
CA LEU A 54 1.57 -3.61 2.23
C LEU A 54 2.37 -4.31 1.12
N CYS A 55 3.15 -5.31 1.50
CA CYS A 55 3.97 -6.09 0.57
C CYS A 55 3.93 -7.59 0.91
N TRP A 56 4.35 -8.40 -0.06
CA TRP A 56 4.57 -9.83 0.19
C TRP A 56 5.77 -10.06 1.10
N PRO A 57 5.81 -11.19 1.85
CA PRO A 57 6.92 -11.51 2.74
C PRO A 57 8.30 -11.44 2.07
N MET A 58 8.38 -11.91 0.83
CA MET A 58 9.63 -11.97 0.05
C MET A 58 10.17 -10.58 -0.32
N GLU A 59 9.29 -9.58 -0.38
CA GLU A 59 9.63 -8.22 -0.80
C GLU A 59 9.87 -7.27 0.38
N ARG A 60 9.78 -7.77 1.62
CA ARG A 60 9.84 -6.95 2.85
C ARG A 60 11.09 -6.09 2.95
N GLU A 61 12.24 -6.64 2.56
CA GLU A 61 13.53 -5.93 2.66
C GLU A 61 13.61 -4.79 1.64
N GLU A 62 13.19 -5.05 0.40
CA GLU A 62 13.09 -4.03 -0.63
C GLU A 62 12.05 -2.97 -0.25
N ALA A 63 10.90 -3.38 0.29
CA ALA A 63 9.86 -2.49 0.78
C ALA A 63 10.38 -1.53 1.86
N ALA A 64 11.25 -2.00 2.76
CA ALA A 64 11.81 -1.18 3.83
C ALA A 64 12.63 0.02 3.31
N THR A 65 13.19 -0.07 2.09
CA THR A 65 13.90 1.06 1.45
C THR A 65 12.99 2.25 1.15
N SER A 66 11.66 2.04 1.12
CA SER A 66 10.69 3.11 0.90
C SER A 66 10.61 4.12 2.03
N GLY A 67 11.05 3.76 3.25
CA GLY A 67 10.88 4.57 4.45
C GLY A 67 9.44 4.61 5.00
N LEU A 68 8.51 3.84 4.43
CA LEU A 68 7.14 3.71 4.93
C LEU A 68 7.03 2.64 6.02
N THR A 69 5.97 2.72 6.82
CA THR A 69 5.59 1.61 7.69
C THR A 69 5.18 0.42 6.84
N ILE A 70 5.83 -0.73 7.06
CA ILE A 70 5.61 -1.94 6.28
C ILE A 70 4.63 -2.86 7.00
N VAL A 71 3.61 -3.28 6.26
CA VAL A 71 2.64 -4.30 6.69
C VAL A 71 2.90 -5.55 5.86
N ASN A 72 3.42 -6.59 6.51
CA ASN A 72 3.65 -7.86 5.83
C ASN A 72 2.33 -8.58 5.61
N MET A 73 1.98 -8.85 4.35
CA MET A 73 0.75 -9.58 4.01
C MET A 73 0.75 -11.03 4.49
N GLY A 74 1.92 -11.64 4.70
CA GLY A 74 2.03 -13.02 5.20
C GLY A 74 1.60 -13.20 6.65
N GLN A 75 1.35 -12.12 7.40
CA GLN A 75 0.76 -12.23 8.74
C GLN A 75 -0.74 -12.59 8.70
N TYR A 76 -1.39 -12.39 7.54
CA TYR A 76 -2.78 -12.72 7.34
C TYR A 76 -2.89 -14.07 6.66
N ASP A 77 -3.56 -15.02 7.32
CA ASP A 77 -3.88 -16.33 6.71
C ASP A 77 -5.06 -16.18 5.75
N PHE A 78 -4.80 -15.56 4.60
CA PHE A 78 -5.80 -15.31 3.57
C PHE A 78 -6.49 -16.61 3.13
N THR A 79 -5.75 -17.71 3.04
CA THR A 79 -6.29 -19.01 2.63
C THR A 79 -7.31 -19.54 3.62
N SER A 80 -7.01 -19.50 4.92
CA SER A 80 -7.97 -19.93 5.95
C SER A 80 -9.16 -18.98 6.03
N ILE A 81 -8.94 -17.66 5.96
CA ILE A 81 -10.02 -16.67 5.94
C ILE A 81 -10.96 -16.91 4.76
N LEU A 82 -10.41 -17.13 3.56
CA LEU A 82 -11.20 -17.41 2.35
C LEU A 82 -11.99 -18.71 2.49
N ARG A 83 -11.37 -19.76 3.06
CA ARG A 83 -12.04 -21.04 3.32
C ARG A 83 -13.20 -20.89 4.30
N GLU A 84 -13.03 -20.10 5.36
CA GLU A 84 -14.06 -19.88 6.38
C GLU A 84 -15.21 -19.00 5.88
N LYS A 85 -14.88 -17.89 5.19
CA LYS A 85 -15.88 -16.88 4.77
C LYS A 85 -16.52 -17.20 3.42
N GLY A 86 -15.95 -18.14 2.66
CA GLY A 86 -16.30 -18.44 1.28
C GLY A 86 -15.86 -17.35 0.31
N ASN A 87 -15.86 -17.65 -0.98
CA ASN A 87 -15.76 -16.58 -1.98
C ASN A 87 -17.09 -15.80 -2.00
N ARG A 88 -17.05 -14.52 -1.62
CA ARG A 88 -18.21 -13.61 -1.59
C ARG A 88 -18.22 -12.63 -2.77
N LEU A 89 -17.33 -12.83 -3.75
CA LEU A 89 -17.23 -12.09 -5.00
C LEU A 89 -17.71 -12.95 -6.18
#